data_AF-A0A6B3GYX9-F1
#
_entry.id   AF-A0A6B3GYX9-F1
#
_cell.length_a   1.000
_cell.length_b   1.000
_cell.length_c   1.000
_cell.angle_alpha   90.00
_cell.angle_beta   90.00
_cell.angle_gamma   90.00
#
_symmetry.space_group_name_H-M   'P 1'
#
loop_
_entity.id
_entity.type
_entity.pdbx_description
1 polymer ?
#
loop_
_entity_poly.entity_id
_entity_poly.type
_entity_poly.pdbx_seq_one_letter_code
_entity_poly.pdbx_strand_id
1 'polypeptide(L)' 'FRDEGTAFTSRVWAAGGRAELHVWPGAFHGSDGLVPGARVSRAARAARLDWLRRVLALRG' A
#
# COMPACT_ATOMS: atom_id res chain seq x y z
N PHE A 1 3.04 -13.00 -2.93
CA PHE A 1 3.08 -12.02 -1.81
C PHE A 1 1.73 -11.64 -1.20
N ARG A 2 0.56 -11.97 -1.79
CA ARG A 2 -0.75 -11.58 -1.20
C ARG A 2 -0.96 -12.12 0.22
N ASP A 3 -0.83 -13.43 0.39
CA ASP A 3 -1.18 -14.10 1.65
C ASP A 3 -0.15 -13.78 2.75
N GLU A 4 1.14 -13.75 2.38
CA GLU A 4 2.22 -13.29 3.24
C GLU A 4 2.00 -11.84 3.73
N GLY A 5 1.67 -10.92 2.81
CA GLY A 5 1.38 -9.53 3.15
C GLY A 5 0.18 -9.39 4.08
N THR A 6 -0.87 -10.19 3.82
CA THR A 6 -2.07 -10.23 4.68
C THR A 6 -1.72 -10.69 6.09
N ALA A 7 -0.96 -11.79 6.22
CA ALA A 7 -0.54 -12.31 7.51
C ALA A 7 0.35 -11.32 8.28
N PHE A 8 1.26 -10.61 7.57
CA PHE A 8 2.10 -9.60 8.20
C PHE A 8 1.28 -8.42 8.72
N THR A 9 0.36 -7.86 7.92
CA THR A 9 -0.52 -6.77 8.35
C THR A 9 -1.37 -7.19 9.56
N SER A 10 -1.93 -8.40 9.55
CA SER A 10 -2.70 -8.90 10.69
C SER A 10 -1.88 -8.93 11.98
N ARG A 11 -0.59 -9.32 11.92
CA ARG A 11 0.30 -9.29 13.09
C ARG A 11 0.60 -7.87 13.57
N VAL A 12 0.74 -6.90 12.66
CA VAL A 12 0.93 -5.49 13.03
C VAL A 12 -0.28 -4.99 13.83
N TRP A 13 -1.50 -5.28 13.37
CA TRP A 13 -2.72 -4.90 14.09
C TRP A 13 -2.85 -5.61 15.44
N ALA A 14 -2.54 -6.91 15.50
CA ALA A 14 -2.59 -7.67 16.75
C ALA A 14 -1.63 -7.13 17.83
N ALA A 15 -0.51 -6.53 17.41
CA ALA A 15 0.46 -5.89 18.30
C ALA A 15 0.09 -4.43 18.67
N GLY A 16 -1.10 -3.94 18.30
CA GLY A 16 -1.53 -2.55 18.52
C GLY A 16 -0.91 -1.53 17.55
N GLY A 17 -0.23 -2.01 16.51
CA GLY A 17 0.33 -1.17 15.44
C GLY A 17 -0.73 -0.66 14.48
N ARG A 18 -0.38 0.39 13.71
CA ARG A 18 -1.24 0.96 12.67
C ARG A 18 -0.72 0.57 11.29
N ALA A 19 -1.59 0.01 10.46
CA ALA A 19 -1.27 -0.35 9.08
C ALA A 19 -2.52 -0.27 8.19
N GLU A 20 -2.29 -0.05 6.89
CA GLU A 20 -3.29 -0.19 5.83
C GLU A 20 -2.82 -1.27 4.85
N LEU A 21 -3.74 -2.16 4.45
CA LEU A 21 -3.48 -3.19 3.44
C LEU A 21 -4.41 -2.97 2.25
N HIS A 22 -3.81 -2.84 1.07
CA HIS A 22 -4.52 -2.64 -0.19
C HIS A 22 -4.16 -3.78 -1.15
N VAL A 23 -5.17 -4.52 -1.63
CA VAL A 23 -5.00 -5.60 -2.63
C VAL A 23 -5.53 -5.10 -3.97
N TRP A 24 -4.70 -5.11 -4.99
CA TRP A 24 -5.00 -4.53 -6.30
C TRP A 24 -5.13 -5.62 -7.38
N PRO A 25 -6.35 -5.97 -7.82
CA PRO A 25 -6.55 -6.90 -8.92
C PRO A 25 -5.85 -6.42 -10.20
N GLY A 26 -5.16 -7.33 -10.89
CA GLY A 26 -4.42 -7.03 -12.12
C GLY A 26 -3.04 -6.38 -11.93
N ALA A 27 -2.62 -6.10 -10.68
CA ALA A 27 -1.25 -5.74 -10.38
C ALA A 27 -0.36 -6.98 -10.23
N PHE A 28 0.91 -6.84 -10.59
CA PHE A 28 1.96 -7.83 -10.30
C PHE A 28 3.09 -7.18 -9.48
N HIS A 29 4.05 -7.98 -9.02
CA HIS A 29 5.17 -7.50 -8.21
C HIS A 29 5.98 -6.41 -8.94
N GLY A 30 6.12 -5.24 -8.33
CA GLY A 30 6.82 -4.09 -8.91
C GLY A 30 6.05 -3.33 -9.99
N SER A 31 4.78 -3.64 -10.24
CA SER A 31 3.97 -3.01 -11.30
C SER A 31 3.90 -1.47 -11.22
N ASP A 32 3.97 -0.89 -10.02
CA ASP A 32 3.95 0.57 -9.83
C ASP A 32 5.24 1.28 -10.25
N GLY A 33 6.38 0.57 -10.26
CA GLY A 33 7.66 1.04 -10.80
C GLY A 33 7.89 0.65 -12.26
N LEU A 34 7.53 -0.59 -12.63
CA LEU A 34 7.76 -1.15 -13.96
C LEU A 34 6.74 -0.63 -15.00
N VAL A 35 5.51 -0.35 -14.57
CA VAL A 35 4.43 0.16 -15.43
C VAL A 35 3.76 1.37 -14.76
N PRO A 36 4.47 2.49 -14.57
CA PRO A 36 3.98 3.61 -13.77
C PRO A 36 2.73 4.28 -14.36
N GLY A 37 2.52 4.13 -15.67
CA GLY A 37 1.36 4.63 -16.41
C GLY A 37 0.11 3.75 -16.31
N ALA A 38 0.16 2.56 -15.70
CA ALA A 38 -1.06 1.76 -15.51
C ALA A 38 -1.98 2.43 -14.48
N ARG A 39 -3.30 2.30 -14.68
CA ARG A 39 -4.30 2.86 -13.74
C ARG A 39 -4.10 2.31 -12.33
N VAL A 40 -3.84 1.02 -12.21
CA VAL A 40 -3.59 0.35 -10.92
C VAL A 40 -2.31 0.85 -10.24
N SER A 41 -1.25 1.09 -11.01
CA SER A 41 0.03 1.65 -10.54
C SER A 41 -0.13 3.06 -9.97
N ARG A 42 -0.88 3.91 -10.68
CA ARG A 42 -1.19 5.27 -10.18
C ARG A 42 -2.00 5.23 -8.89
N ALA A 43 -3.01 4.37 -8.80
CA ALA A 43 -3.84 4.21 -7.60
C ALA A 43 -3.02 3.74 -6.40
N ALA A 44 -2.17 2.72 -6.57
CA ALA A 44 -1.31 2.20 -5.52
C ALA A 44 -0.32 3.27 -5.00
N ARG A 45 0.28 4.06 -5.90
CA ARG A 45 1.19 5.15 -5.52
C ARG A 45 0.46 6.28 -4.80
N ALA A 46 -0.75 6.66 -5.24
CA ALA A 46 -1.55 7.67 -4.58
C ALA A 46 -1.90 7.27 -3.14
N ALA A 47 -2.43 6.05 -2.94
CA ALA A 47 -2.78 5.53 -1.62
C ALA A 47 -1.59 5.57 -0.65
N ARG A 48 -0.40 5.16 -1.12
CA ARG A 48 0.84 5.21 -0.32
C ARG A 48 1.26 6.63 0.04
N LEU A 49 1.22 7.58 -0.90
CA LEU A 49 1.56 8.97 -0.63
C LEU A 49 0.59 9.61 0.37
N ASP A 50 -0.70 9.32 0.24
CA ASP A 50 -1.72 9.85 1.16
C ASP A 50 -1.57 9.28 2.57
N TRP A 51 -1.18 8.01 2.70
CA TRP A 51 -0.84 7.42 4.00
C TRP A 51 0.37 8.13 4.63
N LEU A 52 1.45 8.33 3.86
CA LEU A 52 2.64 9.03 4.35
C LEU A 52 2.32 10.46 4.81
N ARG A 53 1.51 11.20 4.04
CA ARG A 53 1.06 12.55 4.44
C ARG A 53 0.34 12.54 5.78
N ARG A 54 -0.59 11.59 5.99
CA ARG A 54 -1.31 11.44 7.26
C ARG A 54 -0.38 11.10 8.43
N VAL A 55 0.53 10.14 8.23
CA VAL A 55 1.42 9.65 9.31
C VAL A 55 2.48 10.68 9.69
N LEU A 56 3.01 11.39 8.71
CA LEU A 56 4.07 12.39 8.90
C LEU A 56 3.54 13.80 9.17
N ALA A 57 2.21 13.96 9.28
CA ALA A 57 1.53 15.25 9.42
C ALA A 57 1.98 16.30 8.37
N LEU A 58 2.30 15.83 7.16
CA LEU A 58 2.66 16.73 6.05
C LEU A 58 1.38 17.39 5.56
N ARG A 59 1.29 18.72 5.70
CA ARG A 59 0.20 19.50 5.12
C ARG A 59 0.32 19.48 3.58
N GLY A 60 -0.84 19.41 2.92
CA GLY A 60 -0.97 19.42 1.46
C GLY A 60 -0.62 20.77 0.86
#